data_AF-A0A6A4W7I3-F1
#
_entry.id   AF-A0A6A4W7I3-F1
#
_cell.length_a   1.000
_cell.length_b   1.000
_cell.length_c   1.000
_cell.angle_alpha   90.00
_cell.angle_beta   90.00
_cell.angle_gamma   90.00
#
_symmetry.space_group_name_H-M   'P 1'
#
loop_
_entity.id
_entity.type
_entity.pdbx_description
1 polymer ?
#
loop_
_entity_poly.entity_id
_entity_poly.type
_entity_poly.pdbx_seq_one_letter_code
_entity_poly.pdbx_strand_id
1 'polypeptide(L)'
;MELLSDQGLRVDGRRAHELRNVECRLGVFGRADGSAYLEQGNTRVLATVYGPHEARAAQRRHDVASINCQYRQAVFSGWERGRRAGGGGDRRAQELGALLQNTLESVVLVELYPRSQIDVYVQVLQVSMLIARNDKILTRTVVRTPPASNAATLALIDAGVALRDYVCACSASVLRDQPLVDLNSLETSGAPELTAALLPRSGRLPLLEMSQRFPRG
;
A
#
# COMPACT_ATOMS: atom_id res chain seq x y z
N MET A 1 -10.19 26.07 -0.56
CA MET A 1 -10.90 24.99 -1.27
C MET A 1 -11.62 24.19 -0.21
N GLU A 2 -12.93 24.07 -0.32
CA GLU A 2 -13.73 23.30 0.65
C GLU A 2 -13.62 21.81 0.31
N LEU A 3 -13.14 21.01 1.26
CA LEU A 3 -12.90 19.56 1.07
C LEU A 3 -14.19 18.73 1.19
N LEU A 4 -15.18 19.26 1.91
CA LEU A 4 -16.47 18.64 2.14
C LEU A 4 -17.55 19.72 2.03
N SER A 5 -18.44 19.57 1.04
CA SER A 5 -19.58 20.47 0.87
C SER A 5 -20.60 20.31 2.01
N ASP A 6 -21.47 21.30 2.19
CA ASP A 6 -22.59 21.24 3.14
C ASP A 6 -23.56 20.07 2.86
N GLN A 7 -23.55 19.54 1.63
CA GLN A 7 -24.32 18.35 1.22
C GLN A 7 -23.61 17.03 1.56
N GLY A 8 -22.42 17.06 2.18
CA GLY A 8 -21.63 15.89 2.54
C GLY A 8 -20.89 15.23 1.36
N LEU A 9 -20.74 15.94 0.24
CA LEU A 9 -19.99 15.47 -0.92
C LEU A 9 -18.55 15.97 -0.87
N ARG A 10 -17.60 15.09 -1.20
CA ARG A 10 -16.17 15.36 -1.34
C ARG A 10 -15.86 16.03 -2.67
N VAL A 11 -14.62 16.49 -2.81
CA VAL A 11 -14.10 17.15 -4.04
C VAL A 11 -14.24 16.29 -5.29
N ASP A 12 -14.23 14.96 -5.15
CA ASP A 12 -14.37 13.98 -6.21
C ASP A 12 -15.81 13.45 -6.37
N GLY A 13 -16.78 14.01 -5.64
CA GLY A 13 -18.20 13.65 -5.70
C GLY A 13 -18.59 12.44 -4.85
N ARG A 14 -17.65 11.82 -4.12
CA ARG A 14 -17.93 10.70 -3.21
C ARG A 14 -18.49 11.16 -1.87
N ARG A 15 -19.18 10.25 -1.17
CA ARG A 15 -19.52 10.40 0.25
C ARG A 15 -18.34 10.01 1.15
N ALA A 16 -18.46 10.34 2.43
CA ALA A 16 -17.44 10.09 3.46
C ALA A 16 -17.04 8.61 3.60
N HIS A 17 -17.98 7.68 3.42
CA HIS A 17 -17.80 6.23 3.59
C HIS A 17 -17.58 5.46 2.26
N GLU A 18 -17.43 6.17 1.15
CA GLU A 18 -17.29 5.57 -0.18
C GLU A 18 -15.82 5.48 -0.62
N LEU A 19 -15.41 4.29 -1.05
CA LEU A 19 -14.09 4.04 -1.65
C LEU A 19 -14.04 4.52 -3.10
N ARG A 20 -12.83 4.76 -3.64
CA ARG A 20 -12.60 4.92 -5.08
C ARG A 20 -12.90 3.62 -5.81
N ASN A 21 -13.11 3.69 -7.12
CA ASN A 21 -13.17 2.50 -7.97
C ASN A 21 -11.90 1.65 -7.80
N VAL A 22 -12.06 0.36 -7.59
CA VAL A 22 -10.97 -0.60 -7.45
C VAL A 22 -11.06 -1.61 -8.58
N GLU A 23 -10.03 -1.67 -9.40
CA GLU A 23 -9.88 -2.68 -10.45
C GLU A 23 -8.61 -3.47 -10.21
N CYS A 24 -8.67 -4.79 -10.36
CA CYS A 24 -7.49 -5.63 -10.25
C CYS A 24 -7.39 -6.62 -11.41
N ARG A 25 -6.15 -6.99 -11.75
CA ARG A 25 -5.81 -8.03 -12.71
C ARG A 25 -4.72 -8.90 -12.11
N LEU A 26 -4.92 -10.22 -12.14
CA LEU A 26 -3.95 -11.22 -11.70
C LEU A 26 -3.17 -11.76 -12.91
N GLY A 27 -2.01 -12.37 -12.71
CA GLY A 27 -1.26 -13.03 -13.78
C GLY A 27 -0.72 -12.09 -14.87
N VAL A 28 -0.43 -10.83 -14.52
CA VAL A 28 0.02 -9.79 -15.45
C VAL A 28 1.41 -10.09 -16.06
N PHE A 29 2.28 -10.78 -15.31
CA PHE A 29 3.57 -11.25 -15.80
C PHE A 29 3.66 -12.76 -15.78
N GLY A 30 3.79 -13.38 -16.96
CA GLY A 30 3.99 -14.83 -17.07
C GLY A 30 5.40 -15.34 -16.68
N ARG A 31 6.31 -14.45 -16.26
CA ARG A 31 7.67 -14.83 -15.79
C ARG A 31 7.79 -14.86 -14.27
N ALA A 32 6.84 -14.26 -13.56
CA ALA A 32 6.79 -14.33 -12.10
C ALA A 32 5.90 -15.51 -11.70
N ASP A 33 6.13 -16.07 -10.52
CA ASP A 33 5.28 -17.16 -10.01
C ASP A 33 3.88 -16.63 -9.68
N GLY A 34 3.78 -15.38 -9.24
CA GLY A 34 2.52 -14.64 -9.18
C GLY A 34 2.69 -13.16 -9.43
N SER A 35 1.63 -12.52 -9.91
CA SER A 35 1.63 -11.09 -10.17
C SER A 35 0.24 -10.48 -10.07
N ALA A 36 0.19 -9.22 -9.70
CA ALA A 36 -1.05 -8.47 -9.65
C ALA A 36 -0.83 -7.03 -10.09
N TYR A 37 -1.82 -6.49 -10.77
CA TYR A 37 -1.95 -5.09 -11.07
C TYR A 37 -3.23 -4.57 -10.44
N LEU A 38 -3.12 -3.51 -9.65
CA LEU A 38 -4.22 -2.91 -8.92
C LEU A 38 -4.34 -1.43 -9.29
N GLU A 39 -5.53 -1.03 -9.72
CA GLU A 39 -5.94 0.36 -9.84
C GLU A 39 -6.90 0.70 -8.69
N GLN A 40 -6.60 1.75 -7.92
CA GLN A 40 -7.50 2.30 -6.91
C GLN A 40 -7.67 3.79 -7.18
N GLY A 41 -8.76 4.14 -7.85
CA GLY A 41 -8.93 5.41 -8.56
C GLY A 41 -7.78 5.64 -9.54
N ASN A 42 -7.04 6.75 -9.37
CA ASN A 42 -5.89 7.06 -10.22
C ASN A 42 -4.56 6.45 -9.72
N THR A 43 -4.59 5.70 -8.62
CA THR A 43 -3.38 5.05 -8.09
C THR A 43 -3.20 3.70 -8.77
N ARG A 44 -2.02 3.46 -9.34
CA ARG A 44 -1.69 2.22 -10.05
C ARG A 44 -0.50 1.56 -9.39
N VAL A 45 -0.70 0.32 -8.96
CA VAL A 45 0.32 -0.47 -8.29
C VAL A 45 0.48 -1.82 -8.96
N LEU A 46 1.72 -2.23 -9.09
CA LEU A 46 2.13 -3.50 -9.66
C LEU A 46 2.84 -4.29 -8.57
N ALA A 47 2.47 -5.55 -8.38
CA ALA A 47 3.12 -6.46 -7.46
C ALA A 47 3.53 -7.74 -8.18
N THR A 48 4.71 -8.27 -7.85
CA THR A 48 5.22 -9.54 -8.36
C THR A 48 5.80 -10.35 -7.22
N VAL A 49 5.54 -11.65 -7.25
CA VAL A 49 6.04 -12.62 -6.27
C VAL A 49 6.90 -13.63 -7.01
N TYR A 50 8.07 -13.90 -6.44
CA TYR A 50 8.95 -14.98 -6.86
C TYR A 50 9.12 -15.95 -5.70
N GLY A 51 8.97 -17.23 -5.98
CA GLY A 51 9.03 -18.31 -5.03
C GLY A 51 7.65 -18.81 -4.58
N PRO A 52 7.63 -19.80 -3.67
CA PRO A 52 8.74 -20.18 -2.80
C PRO A 52 9.92 -20.85 -3.54
N HIS A 53 11.12 -20.27 -3.46
CA HIS A 53 12.34 -20.84 -4.05
C HIS A 53 13.40 -21.09 -2.98
N GLU A 54 14.52 -21.71 -3.33
CA GLU A 54 15.60 -21.99 -2.38
C GLU A 54 16.15 -20.68 -1.79
N ALA A 55 16.18 -20.58 -0.44
CA ALA A 55 16.71 -19.42 0.24
C ALA A 55 18.24 -19.36 0.12
N ARG A 56 18.76 -18.15 -0.09
CA ARG A 56 20.20 -17.88 -0.02
C ARG A 56 20.73 -18.22 1.36
N ALA A 57 21.97 -18.68 1.46
CA ALA A 57 22.57 -19.13 2.72
C ALA A 57 22.42 -18.11 3.87
N ALA A 58 22.55 -16.80 3.58
CA ALA A 58 22.39 -15.74 4.58
C ALA A 58 20.95 -15.50 5.08
N GLN A 59 19.95 -15.91 4.31
CA GLN A 59 18.52 -15.73 4.62
C GLN A 59 17.82 -17.06 4.91
N ARG A 60 18.57 -18.16 5.01
CA ARG A 60 18.00 -19.49 5.22
C ARG A 60 17.55 -19.65 6.66
N ARG A 61 16.25 -19.77 6.86
CA ARG A 61 15.64 -20.24 8.11
C ARG A 61 15.33 -21.72 7.97
N HIS A 62 15.65 -22.50 9.00
CA HIS A 62 15.51 -23.97 8.92
C HIS A 62 14.05 -24.42 8.99
N ASP A 63 13.25 -23.76 9.83
CA ASP A 63 11.89 -24.22 10.16
C ASP A 63 10.79 -23.44 9.45
N VAL A 64 11.12 -22.29 8.86
CA VAL A 64 10.14 -21.37 8.23
C VAL A 64 10.71 -20.78 6.94
N ALA A 65 9.83 -20.27 6.08
CA ALA A 65 10.21 -19.42 4.97
C ALA A 65 10.69 -18.04 5.44
N SER A 66 11.61 -17.48 4.66
CA SER A 66 11.99 -16.07 4.75
C SER A 66 11.21 -15.26 3.72
N ILE A 67 10.56 -14.19 4.16
CA ILE A 67 9.90 -13.24 3.25
C ILE A 67 10.83 -12.05 3.07
N ASN A 68 10.94 -11.57 1.83
CA ASN A 68 11.71 -10.39 1.52
C ASN A 68 10.84 -9.47 0.67
N CYS A 69 10.59 -8.26 1.15
CA CYS A 69 9.72 -7.32 0.45
C CYS A 69 10.50 -6.08 0.02
N GLN A 70 10.40 -5.74 -1.27
CA GLN A 70 10.96 -4.51 -1.80
C GLN A 70 9.83 -3.61 -2.29
N TYR A 71 9.73 -2.43 -1.66
CA TYR A 71 8.84 -1.37 -2.11
C TYR A 71 9.63 -0.38 -2.97
N ARG A 72 9.11 -0.06 -4.15
CA ARG A 72 9.66 0.98 -5.02
C ARG A 72 8.57 1.86 -5.56
N GLN A 73 8.86 3.16 -5.61
CA GLN A 73 7.97 4.15 -6.22
C GLN A 73 8.64 4.69 -7.49
N ALA A 74 7.93 4.68 -8.61
CA ALA A 74 8.48 5.11 -9.89
C ALA A 74 8.78 6.62 -9.85
N VAL A 75 9.86 7.04 -10.49
CA VAL A 75 10.27 8.46 -10.52
C VAL A 75 9.25 9.38 -11.20
N PHE A 76 8.38 8.81 -12.05
CA PHE A 76 7.30 9.49 -12.76
C PHE A 76 5.92 9.30 -12.08
N SER A 77 5.87 8.60 -10.94
CA SER A 77 4.59 8.32 -10.26
C SER A 77 3.94 9.56 -9.63
N GLY A 78 4.71 10.63 -9.45
CA GLY A 78 4.25 11.95 -9.04
C GLY A 78 4.46 13.01 -10.13
N TRP A 79 3.81 14.16 -9.96
CA TRP A 79 3.87 15.28 -10.91
C TRP A 79 5.24 15.97 -10.97
N GLU A 80 5.88 16.14 -9.82
CA GLU A 80 7.24 16.68 -9.77
C GLU A 80 8.20 15.55 -10.14
N ARG A 81 8.95 15.70 -11.25
CA ARG A 81 10.06 14.82 -11.59
C ARG A 81 11.08 14.93 -10.46
N GLY A 82 10.96 14.07 -9.46
CA GLY A 82 11.93 13.95 -8.40
C GLY A 82 13.26 13.64 -9.06
N ARG A 83 14.14 14.64 -9.15
CA ARG A 83 15.57 14.39 -9.32
C ARG A 83 15.90 13.29 -8.32
N ARG A 84 16.56 12.21 -8.76
CA ARG A 84 17.20 11.28 -7.84
C ARG A 84 18.20 12.09 -7.02
N ALA A 85 17.74 12.69 -5.93
CA ALA A 85 18.57 13.39 -4.97
C ALA A 85 18.97 12.35 -3.93
N GLY A 86 20.27 12.14 -3.81
CA GLY A 86 20.88 10.99 -3.12
C GLY A 86 20.33 10.69 -1.72
N GLY A 87 20.38 9.41 -1.37
CA GLY A 87 20.30 8.87 0.00
C GLY A 87 18.92 8.83 0.67
N GLY A 88 18.04 9.82 0.47
CA GLY A 88 16.84 9.99 1.31
C GLY A 88 15.57 9.25 0.86
N GLY A 89 15.39 9.01 -0.44
CA GLY A 89 14.22 8.30 -0.97
C GLY A 89 14.26 6.79 -0.69
N ASP A 90 15.47 6.24 -0.62
CA ASP A 90 15.70 4.80 -0.41
C ASP A 90 15.36 4.38 1.01
N ARG A 91 15.74 5.16 2.03
CA ARG A 91 15.43 4.86 3.44
C ARG A 91 13.93 4.73 3.70
N ARG A 92 13.11 5.61 3.12
CA ARG A 92 11.64 5.54 3.28
C ARG A 92 11.02 4.38 2.50
N ALA A 93 11.57 4.06 1.33
CA ALA A 93 11.16 2.88 0.58
C ALA A 93 11.51 1.59 1.35
N GLN A 94 12.66 1.57 2.02
CA GLN A 94 13.07 0.48 2.93
C GLN A 94 12.15 0.38 4.14
N GLU A 95 11.77 1.49 4.77
CA GLU A 95 10.78 1.51 5.87
C GLU A 95 9.43 0.93 5.43
N LEU A 96 8.90 1.36 4.28
CA LEU A 96 7.65 0.82 3.73
C LEU A 96 7.77 -0.65 3.34
N GLY A 97 8.92 -1.05 2.79
CA GLY A 97 9.24 -2.45 2.50
C GLY A 97 9.23 -3.31 3.76
N ALA A 98 9.84 -2.83 4.85
CA ALA A 98 9.86 -3.52 6.14
C ALA A 98 8.46 -3.61 6.78
N LEU A 99 7.65 -2.56 6.71
CA LEU A 99 6.26 -2.59 7.18
C LEU A 99 5.42 -3.60 6.38
N LEU A 100 5.58 -3.62 5.05
CA LEU A 100 4.91 -4.59 4.20
C LEU A 100 5.37 -6.02 4.52
N GLN A 101 6.68 -6.23 4.68
CA GLN A 101 7.24 -7.52 5.07
C GLN A 101 6.66 -8.03 6.37
N ASN A 102 6.67 -7.22 7.43
CA ASN A 102 6.08 -7.58 8.73
C ASN A 102 4.60 -7.93 8.61
N THR A 103 3.86 -7.18 7.78
CA THR A 103 2.45 -7.43 7.53
C THR A 103 2.25 -8.78 6.84
N LEU A 104 3.01 -9.09 5.79
CA LEU A 104 2.90 -10.33 5.04
C LEU A 104 3.40 -11.55 5.82
N GLU A 105 4.45 -11.41 6.63
CA GLU A 105 4.94 -12.46 7.53
C GLU A 105 3.88 -12.89 8.55
N SER A 106 3.01 -11.98 8.98
CA SER A 106 1.90 -12.33 9.89
C SER A 106 0.82 -13.21 9.24
N VAL A 107 0.70 -13.13 7.91
CA VAL A 107 -0.39 -13.74 7.14
C VAL A 107 0.03 -14.98 6.37
N VAL A 108 1.23 -15.01 5.81
CA VAL A 108 1.74 -16.17 5.07
C VAL A 108 1.98 -17.33 6.04
N LEU A 109 1.58 -18.54 5.64
CA LEU A 109 1.86 -19.77 6.37
C LEU A 109 3.31 -20.21 6.13
N VAL A 110 4.26 -19.45 6.70
CA VAL A 110 5.71 -19.65 6.48
C VAL A 110 6.23 -21.02 6.92
N GLU A 111 5.54 -21.68 7.84
CA GLU A 111 5.84 -23.04 8.35
C GLU A 111 5.70 -24.11 7.25
N LEU A 112 4.90 -23.87 6.22
CA LEU A 112 4.71 -24.80 5.11
C LEU A 112 5.89 -24.81 4.11
N TYR A 113 6.81 -23.85 4.24
CA TYR A 113 7.87 -23.59 3.27
C TYR A 113 9.26 -23.49 3.94
N PRO A 114 9.72 -24.54 4.65
CA PRO A 114 11.00 -24.51 5.36
C PRO A 114 12.18 -24.38 4.39
N ARG A 115 13.18 -23.56 4.76
CA ARG A 115 14.38 -23.27 3.94
C ARG A 115 14.09 -22.57 2.60
N SER A 116 12.88 -22.08 2.42
CA SER A 116 12.47 -21.34 1.22
C SER A 116 12.49 -19.83 1.44
N GLN A 117 12.52 -19.10 0.35
CA GLN A 117 12.40 -17.65 0.31
C GLN A 117 11.25 -17.25 -0.63
N ILE A 118 10.50 -16.23 -0.22
CA ILE A 118 9.43 -15.61 -0.99
C ILE A 118 9.79 -14.14 -1.17
N ASP A 119 10.12 -13.77 -2.40
CA ASP A 119 10.51 -12.42 -2.77
C ASP A 119 9.28 -11.67 -3.33
N VAL A 120 8.86 -10.61 -2.64
CA VAL A 120 7.72 -9.77 -3.04
C VAL A 120 8.24 -8.40 -3.47
N TYR A 121 7.99 -8.03 -4.71
CA TYR A 121 8.34 -6.72 -5.25
C TYR A 121 7.07 -5.94 -5.52
N VAL A 122 6.99 -4.72 -4.96
CA VAL A 122 5.89 -3.80 -5.20
C VAL A 122 6.42 -2.54 -5.86
N GLN A 123 5.86 -2.22 -7.02
CA GLN A 123 6.19 -1.05 -7.81
C GLN A 123 4.95 -0.16 -7.96
N VAL A 124 5.01 1.02 -7.36
CA VAL A 124 4.00 2.06 -7.56
C VAL A 124 4.30 2.79 -8.86
N LEU A 125 3.36 2.74 -9.81
CA LEU A 125 3.50 3.33 -11.14
C LEU A 125 2.90 4.74 -11.18
N GLN A 126 1.76 4.93 -10.54
CA GLN A 126 1.07 6.20 -10.49
C GLN A 126 0.44 6.40 -9.12
N VAL A 127 0.51 7.63 -8.61
CA VAL A 127 -0.18 8.05 -7.39
C VAL A 127 -1.29 9.02 -7.78
N SER A 128 -2.48 8.82 -7.21
CA SER A 128 -3.63 9.69 -7.43
C SER A 128 -3.41 11.11 -6.89
N MET A 129 -2.81 12.00 -7.67
CA MET A 129 -2.72 13.43 -7.36
C MET A 129 -3.81 14.21 -8.10
N LEU A 130 -4.52 15.10 -7.40
CA LEU A 130 -5.36 16.11 -8.05
C LEU A 130 -4.54 17.42 -8.11
N ILE A 131 -4.49 18.05 -9.28
CA ILE A 131 -3.86 19.35 -9.47
C ILE A 131 -4.75 20.41 -8.81
N ALA A 132 -4.28 21.02 -7.71
CA ALA A 132 -4.89 22.24 -7.22
C ALA A 132 -4.60 23.36 -8.24
N ARG A 133 -5.64 24.02 -8.75
CA ARG A 133 -5.57 25.08 -9.79
C ARG A 133 -4.77 26.34 -9.42
N ASN A 134 -4.17 26.39 -8.23
CA ASN A 134 -3.30 27.47 -7.79
C ASN A 134 -1.93 26.87 -7.49
N ASP A 135 -0.88 27.49 -8.02
CA ASP A 135 0.54 27.06 -8.12
C ASP A 135 1.28 26.71 -6.81
N LYS A 136 0.58 26.33 -5.74
CA LYS A 136 1.17 25.73 -4.55
C LYS A 136 1.38 24.24 -4.79
N ILE A 137 2.60 23.93 -5.21
CA ILE A 137 3.18 22.58 -5.24
C ILE A 137 2.94 21.95 -3.86
N LEU A 138 2.00 20.99 -3.80
CA LEU A 138 1.77 20.20 -2.61
C LEU A 138 3.02 19.35 -2.37
N THR A 139 3.78 19.78 -1.37
CA THR A 139 5.00 19.17 -0.87
C THR A 139 4.83 17.66 -0.72
N ARG A 140 5.61 16.90 -1.50
CA ARG A 140 6.08 15.54 -1.18
C ARG A 140 5.02 14.65 -0.50
N THR A 141 3.84 14.49 -1.09
CA THR A 141 2.85 13.50 -0.64
C THR A 141 3.39 12.11 -0.96
N VAL A 142 4.25 11.58 -0.09
CA VAL A 142 4.62 10.16 -0.11
C VAL A 142 3.45 9.40 0.45
N VAL A 143 2.57 8.98 -0.46
CA VAL A 143 1.41 8.17 -0.17
C VAL A 143 1.89 6.85 0.42
N ARG A 144 1.60 6.64 1.71
CA ARG A 144 1.53 5.30 2.29
C ARG A 144 0.42 4.62 1.51
N THR A 145 0.73 3.64 0.67
CA THR A 145 -0.27 3.07 -0.23
C THR A 145 -0.86 1.81 0.38
N PRO A 146 -2.00 1.87 1.09
CA PRO A 146 -2.84 0.69 1.26
C PRO A 146 -3.03 -0.13 -0.03
N PRO A 147 -3.13 0.51 -1.24
CA PRO A 147 -3.09 -0.22 -2.51
C PRO A 147 -1.89 -1.16 -2.68
N ALA A 148 -0.70 -0.84 -2.15
CA ALA A 148 0.47 -1.71 -2.23
C ALA A 148 0.32 -3.00 -1.43
N SER A 149 -0.23 -2.93 -0.21
CA SER A 149 -0.53 -4.11 0.59
C SER A 149 -1.60 -4.99 -0.08
N ASN A 150 -2.63 -4.36 -0.66
CA ASN A 150 -3.69 -5.04 -1.39
C ASN A 150 -3.13 -5.74 -2.64
N ALA A 151 -2.30 -5.06 -3.43
CA ALA A 151 -1.66 -5.63 -4.61
C ALA A 151 -0.71 -6.79 -4.26
N ALA A 152 0.09 -6.65 -3.20
CA ALA A 152 0.97 -7.72 -2.74
C ALA A 152 0.20 -8.98 -2.32
N THR A 153 -0.93 -8.80 -1.62
CA THR A 153 -1.82 -9.91 -1.24
C THR A 153 -2.39 -10.61 -2.46
N LEU A 154 -2.86 -9.85 -3.45
CA LEU A 154 -3.35 -10.40 -4.72
C LEU A 154 -2.26 -11.17 -5.48
N ALA A 155 -1.02 -10.67 -5.49
CA ALA A 155 0.09 -11.36 -6.15
C ALA A 155 0.50 -12.65 -5.42
N LEU A 156 0.40 -12.70 -4.08
CA LEU A 156 0.62 -13.92 -3.29
C LEU A 156 -0.46 -14.98 -3.56
N ILE A 157 -1.70 -14.55 -3.74
CA ILE A 157 -2.82 -15.44 -4.11
C ILE A 157 -2.57 -16.03 -5.51
N ASP A 158 -2.18 -15.20 -6.48
CA ASP A 158 -1.86 -15.63 -7.85
C ASP A 158 -0.69 -16.63 -7.87
N ALA A 159 0.32 -16.43 -7.00
CA ALA A 159 1.44 -17.37 -6.82
C ALA A 159 1.06 -18.70 -6.14
N GLY A 160 -0.17 -18.82 -5.62
CA GLY A 160 -0.60 -20.00 -4.87
C GLY A 160 0.12 -20.17 -3.52
N VAL A 161 0.65 -19.07 -2.95
CA VAL A 161 1.25 -19.09 -1.60
C VAL A 161 0.14 -19.22 -0.56
N ALA A 162 0.28 -20.16 0.37
CA ALA A 162 -0.71 -20.41 1.41
C ALA A 162 -0.78 -19.23 2.40
N LEU A 163 -1.96 -18.61 2.51
CA LEU A 163 -2.26 -17.48 3.40
C LEU A 163 -3.23 -17.91 4.51
N ARG A 164 -3.05 -17.38 5.72
CA ARG A 164 -3.99 -17.52 6.85
C ARG A 164 -5.27 -16.72 6.63
N ASP A 165 -5.13 -15.53 6.03
CA ASP A 165 -6.19 -14.55 5.80
C ASP A 165 -5.79 -13.62 4.65
N TYR A 166 -6.64 -12.68 4.28
CA TYR A 166 -6.32 -11.61 3.33
C TYR A 166 -5.87 -10.37 4.08
N VAL A 167 -4.89 -9.64 3.54
CA VAL A 167 -4.60 -8.29 4.02
C VAL A 167 -5.45 -7.30 3.23
N CYS A 168 -6.33 -6.60 3.92
CA CYS A 168 -7.12 -5.50 3.38
C CYS A 168 -6.67 -4.21 4.03
N ALA A 169 -5.97 -3.36 3.28
CA ALA A 169 -5.49 -2.08 3.76
C ALA A 169 -6.31 -0.92 3.20
N CYS A 170 -6.62 0.05 4.05
CA CYS A 170 -7.26 1.31 3.68
C CYS A 170 -6.68 2.47 4.50
N SER A 171 -6.79 3.68 3.96
CA SER A 171 -6.54 4.92 4.69
C SER A 171 -7.86 5.54 5.17
N ALA A 172 -7.80 6.24 6.30
CA ALA A 172 -8.93 6.99 6.84
C ALA A 172 -8.45 8.28 7.51
N SER A 173 -9.34 9.27 7.60
CA SER A 173 -9.12 10.54 8.31
C SER A 173 -10.39 10.96 9.03
N VAL A 174 -10.30 11.97 9.88
CA VAL A 174 -11.46 12.67 10.42
C VAL A 174 -11.40 14.12 9.98
N LEU A 175 -12.45 14.57 9.30
CA LEU A 175 -12.62 15.95 8.85
C LEU A 175 -13.98 16.48 9.34
N ARG A 176 -14.00 17.60 10.06
CA ARG A 176 -15.24 18.17 10.64
C ARG A 176 -16.07 17.13 11.42
N ASP A 177 -15.41 16.35 12.27
CA ASP A 177 -15.97 15.22 13.05
C ASP A 177 -16.62 14.09 12.22
N GLN A 178 -16.42 14.08 10.91
CA GLN A 178 -16.85 13.00 10.03
C GLN A 178 -15.66 12.12 9.62
N PRO A 179 -15.75 10.79 9.80
CA PRO A 179 -14.73 9.88 9.33
C PRO A 179 -14.79 9.77 7.79
N LEU A 180 -13.67 10.04 7.15
CA LEU A 180 -13.47 9.88 5.71
C LEU A 180 -12.65 8.61 5.46
N VAL A 181 -13.12 7.75 4.57
CA VAL A 181 -12.37 6.57 4.12
C VAL A 181 -11.75 6.80 2.74
N ASP A 182 -10.63 6.12 2.47
CA ASP A 182 -9.91 6.14 1.21
C ASP A 182 -9.62 7.56 0.70
N LEU A 183 -8.65 8.17 1.38
CA LEU A 183 -8.26 9.55 1.16
C LEU A 183 -7.60 9.75 -0.20
N ASN A 184 -7.90 10.89 -0.82
CA ASN A 184 -7.14 11.39 -1.97
C ASN A 184 -5.98 12.28 -1.49
N SER A 185 -5.04 12.61 -2.39
CA SER A 185 -3.88 13.42 -2.02
C SER A 185 -4.21 14.84 -1.55
N LEU A 186 -5.37 15.39 -1.91
CA LEU A 186 -5.79 16.71 -1.42
C LEU A 186 -6.21 16.65 0.03
N GLU A 187 -6.97 15.63 0.41
CA GLU A 187 -7.46 15.44 1.77
C GLU A 187 -6.33 15.10 2.74
N THR A 188 -5.33 14.33 2.30
CA THR A 188 -4.12 14.02 3.08
C THR A 188 -3.33 15.27 3.47
N SER A 189 -3.42 16.36 2.69
CA SER A 189 -2.61 17.57 2.95
C SER A 189 -3.09 18.40 4.14
N GLY A 190 -4.35 18.23 4.57
CA GLY A 190 -4.99 19.10 5.56
C GLY A 190 -5.65 18.37 6.73
N ALA A 191 -5.55 17.04 6.81
CA ALA A 191 -6.24 16.24 7.80
C ALA A 191 -5.36 15.10 8.33
N PRO A 192 -5.58 14.62 9.57
CA PRO A 192 -4.80 13.53 10.14
C PRO A 192 -5.08 12.23 9.40
N GLU A 193 -4.04 11.51 8.99
CA GLU A 193 -4.18 10.25 8.25
C GLU A 193 -3.86 9.05 9.15
N LEU A 194 -4.77 8.07 9.12
CA LEU A 194 -4.62 6.75 9.68
C LEU A 194 -4.55 5.75 8.51
N THR A 195 -3.49 4.97 8.45
CA THR A 195 -3.37 3.81 7.56
C THR A 195 -3.55 2.55 8.39
N ALA A 196 -4.52 1.71 8.02
CA ALA A 196 -4.79 0.46 8.70
C ALA A 196 -4.76 -0.69 7.69
N ALA A 197 -4.16 -1.81 8.08
CA ALA A 197 -4.32 -3.09 7.40
C ALA A 197 -5.05 -4.05 8.33
N LEU A 198 -6.13 -4.64 7.84
CA LEU A 198 -7.03 -5.53 8.56
C LEU A 198 -6.94 -6.95 7.98
N LEU A 199 -7.03 -7.93 8.87
CA LEU A 199 -7.26 -9.34 8.55
C LEU A 199 -8.74 -9.65 8.76
N PRO A 200 -9.56 -9.74 7.69
CA PRO A 200 -11.02 -9.76 7.80
C PRO A 200 -11.57 -10.92 8.62
N ARG A 201 -10.94 -12.10 8.55
CA ARG A 201 -11.40 -13.30 9.26
C ARG A 201 -11.13 -13.21 10.76
N SER A 202 -10.00 -12.64 11.14
CA SER A 202 -9.57 -12.57 12.55
C SER A 202 -9.87 -11.26 13.25
N GLY A 203 -10.20 -10.20 12.50
CA GLY A 203 -10.40 -8.84 13.03
C GLY A 203 -9.12 -8.19 13.55
N ARG A 204 -7.95 -8.76 13.29
CA ARG A 204 -6.66 -8.25 13.77
C ARG A 204 -6.10 -7.20 12.83
N LEU A 205 -5.37 -6.23 13.40
CA LEU A 205 -4.71 -5.14 12.67
C LEU A 205 -3.19 -5.34 12.69
N PRO A 206 -2.59 -6.03 11.70
CA PRO A 206 -1.14 -6.20 11.61
C PRO A 206 -0.39 -4.88 11.37
N LEU A 207 -1.06 -3.89 10.78
CA LEU A 207 -0.50 -2.57 10.54
C LEU A 207 -1.49 -1.49 10.98
N LEU A 208 -1.04 -0.60 11.85
CA LEU A 208 -1.76 0.61 12.21
C LEU A 208 -0.76 1.75 12.32
N GLU A 209 -0.82 2.68 11.38
CA GLU A 209 0.11 3.77 11.26
C GLU A 209 -0.62 5.10 11.24
N MET A 210 -0.15 6.04 12.05
CA MET A 210 -0.79 7.34 12.23
C MET A 210 0.23 8.43 11.95
N SER A 211 -0.05 9.28 10.97
CA SER A 211 0.91 10.30 10.53
C SER A 211 0.83 11.59 11.37
N GLN A 212 -0.35 11.89 11.90
CA GLN A 212 -0.62 13.12 12.67
C GLN A 212 -1.57 12.82 13.83
N ARG A 213 -1.57 13.71 14.83
CA ARG A 213 -2.42 13.59 16.01
C ARG A 213 -3.89 13.80 15.63
N PHE A 214 -4.73 12.80 15.91
CA PHE A 214 -6.19 12.97 15.84
C PHE A 214 -6.67 13.86 17.00
N PRO A 215 -7.66 14.73 16.77
CA PRO A 215 -8.29 15.49 17.84
C PRO A 215 -8.79 14.55 18.94
N ARG A 216 -8.62 14.94 20.20
CA ARG A 216 -9.27 14.23 21.31
C ARG A 216 -10.73 14.70 21.33
N GLY A 217 -11.65 13.77 21.09
CA GLY A 217 -13.08 13.98 21.37
C GLY A 217 -13.35 14.13 22.85
#